data_AF-U4V9A1-F1
#
_entry.id   AF-U4V9A1-F1
#
_cell.length_a   1.000
_cell.length_b   1.000
_cell.length_c   1.000
_cell.angle_alpha   90.00
_cell.angle_beta   90.00
_cell.angle_gamma   90.00
#
_symmetry.space_group_name_H-M   'P 1'
#
loop_
_entity.id
_entity.type
_entity.pdbx_description
1 polymer ?
#
loop_
_entity_poly.entity_id
_entity_poly.type
_entity_poly.pdbx_seq_one_letter_code
_entity_poly.pdbx_strand_id
1 'polypeptide(L)'
;MRCAALVGNPWLRDALLAKFPVLAVDEYQDLGTALHRMVLGLCFRTGIRLLAVGDPDQSIYGFTGARPELLQQLSQREDVETVRLALNYRSGTRIVTVSEYALGEVRGYQAAEGAAEGTVYFHPLDGSYEDHAAWLFSTLLPEVEVRNPGLQRGNIAVLYAAAFMGDAVAEAAADHGWAFVRADANAFILGRTD
;
A
#
# COMPACT_ATOMS: atom_id res chain seq x y z
N MET A 1 -7.37 -22.94 15.30
CA MET A 1 -5.98 -23.34 15.62
C MET A 1 -5.54 -22.57 16.85
N ARG A 2 -5.51 -23.22 18.03
CA ARG A 2 -4.95 -22.64 19.26
C ARG A 2 -3.43 -22.75 19.15
N CYS A 3 -2.68 -21.71 19.53
CA CYS A 3 -1.22 -21.79 19.54
C CYS A 3 -0.81 -22.72 20.71
N ALA A 4 -0.87 -24.05 20.49
CA ALA A 4 -0.76 -25.07 21.54
C ALA A 4 0.57 -24.97 22.30
N ALA A 5 1.64 -24.55 21.61
CA ALA A 5 2.95 -24.30 22.21
C ALA A 5 2.90 -23.24 23.33
N LEU A 6 2.20 -22.12 23.12
CA LEU A 6 2.06 -21.06 24.13
C LEU A 6 1.16 -21.47 25.30
N VAL A 7 0.16 -22.31 25.04
CA VAL A 7 -0.78 -22.78 26.09
C VAL A 7 -0.10 -23.81 27.01
N GLY A 8 0.72 -24.70 26.45
CA GLY A 8 1.36 -25.78 27.20
C GLY A 8 2.67 -25.40 27.90
N ASN A 9 3.26 -24.23 27.61
CA ASN A 9 4.60 -23.88 28.08
C ASN A 9 4.64 -22.46 28.70
N PRO A 10 4.37 -22.32 30.01
CA PRO A 10 4.44 -21.02 30.69
C PRO A 10 5.81 -20.34 30.55
N TRP A 11 6.90 -21.10 30.69
CA TRP A 11 8.26 -20.58 30.56
C TRP A 11 8.52 -19.91 29.20
N LEU A 12 7.90 -20.41 28.12
CA LEU A 12 8.02 -19.83 26.79
C LEU A 12 7.30 -18.49 26.71
N ARG A 13 6.14 -18.37 27.36
CA ARG A 13 5.41 -17.09 27.44
C ARG A 13 6.21 -16.05 28.19
N ASP A 14 6.80 -16.42 29.32
CA ASP A 14 7.58 -15.51 30.15
C ASP A 14 8.85 -15.06 29.42
N ALA A 15 9.53 -15.99 28.72
CA ALA A 15 10.68 -15.67 27.89
C ALA A 15 10.32 -14.73 26.71
N LEU A 16 9.19 -14.97 26.05
CA LEU A 16 8.71 -14.12 24.97
C LEU A 16 8.30 -12.73 25.45
N LEU A 17 7.59 -12.64 26.58
CA LEU A 17 7.22 -11.36 27.19
C LEU A 17 8.46 -10.56 27.61
N ALA A 18 9.43 -11.22 28.22
CA ALA A 18 10.68 -10.59 28.64
C ALA A 18 11.49 -10.06 27.45
N LYS A 19 11.46 -10.78 26.30
CA LYS A 19 12.21 -10.41 25.10
C LYS A 19 11.48 -9.41 24.21
N PHE A 20 10.16 -9.54 24.08
CA PHE A 20 9.32 -8.78 23.15
C PHE A 20 8.10 -8.21 23.88
N PRO A 21 8.27 -7.23 24.79
CA PRO A 21 7.16 -6.70 25.58
C PRO A 21 6.11 -5.95 24.75
N VAL A 22 6.45 -5.57 23.52
CA VAL A 22 5.56 -4.91 22.55
C VAL A 22 5.67 -5.63 21.20
N LEU A 23 4.53 -5.90 20.59
CA LEU A 23 4.41 -6.36 19.22
C LEU A 23 3.77 -5.25 18.37
N ALA A 24 4.53 -4.72 17.41
CA ALA A 24 4.00 -3.80 16.41
C ALA A 24 3.72 -4.59 15.11
N VAL A 25 2.51 -4.44 14.58
CA VAL A 25 2.07 -5.06 13.33
C VAL A 25 1.60 -3.95 12.40
N ASP A 26 2.33 -3.76 11.30
CA ASP A 26 1.95 -2.86 10.22
C ASP A 26 1.14 -3.61 9.15
N GLU A 27 0.39 -2.88 8.34
CA GLU A 27 -0.48 -3.42 7.26
C GLU A 27 -1.39 -4.57 7.73
N TYR A 28 -2.04 -4.40 8.89
CA TYR A 28 -2.84 -5.46 9.52
C TYR A 28 -3.95 -6.00 8.62
N GLN A 29 -4.50 -5.18 7.72
CA GLN A 29 -5.54 -5.57 6.77
C GLN A 29 -5.12 -6.70 5.82
N ASP A 30 -3.81 -6.88 5.59
CA ASP A 30 -3.27 -7.90 4.71
C ASP A 30 -3.06 -9.25 5.42
N LEU A 31 -3.31 -9.31 6.73
CA LEU A 31 -3.15 -10.55 7.50
C LEU A 31 -4.24 -11.57 7.16
N GLY A 32 -3.79 -12.81 6.94
CA GLY A 32 -4.67 -13.97 6.95
C GLY A 32 -5.02 -14.45 8.36
N THR A 33 -6.04 -15.31 8.44
CA THR A 33 -6.57 -15.87 9.72
C THR A 33 -5.49 -16.50 10.62
N ALA A 34 -4.47 -17.13 10.03
CA ALA A 34 -3.41 -17.80 10.79
C ALA A 34 -2.53 -16.80 11.55
N LEU A 35 -2.08 -15.73 10.87
CA LEU A 35 -1.27 -14.68 11.47
C LEU A 35 -2.07 -13.89 12.50
N HIS A 36 -3.32 -13.53 12.21
CA HIS A 36 -4.21 -12.90 13.18
C HIS A 36 -4.33 -13.71 14.48
N ARG A 37 -4.57 -15.03 14.38
CA ARG A 37 -4.63 -15.91 15.57
C ARG A 37 -3.31 -15.98 16.32
N MET A 38 -2.17 -15.90 15.62
CA MET A 38 -0.85 -15.85 16.25
C MET A 38 -0.68 -14.56 17.03
N VAL A 39 -1.02 -13.40 16.44
CA VAL A 39 -1.01 -12.09 17.11
C VAL A 39 -1.87 -12.13 18.36
N LEU A 40 -3.10 -12.66 18.27
CA LEU A 40 -3.98 -12.76 19.43
C LEU A 40 -3.40 -13.65 20.54
N GLY A 41 -2.79 -14.78 20.15
CA GLY A 41 -2.15 -15.70 21.06
C GLY A 41 -0.93 -15.11 21.76
N LEU A 42 -0.12 -14.32 21.05
CA LEU A 42 1.01 -13.62 21.65
C LEU A 42 0.51 -12.54 22.61
N CYS A 43 -0.30 -11.60 22.14
CA CYS A 43 -0.61 -10.41 22.94
C CYS A 43 -1.54 -10.71 24.12
N PHE A 44 -2.71 -11.29 23.84
CA PHE A 44 -3.77 -11.47 24.84
C PHE A 44 -3.62 -12.71 25.73
N ARG A 45 -2.61 -13.55 25.48
CA ARG A 45 -2.29 -14.67 26.38
C ARG A 45 -0.98 -14.51 27.11
N THR A 46 0.00 -13.77 26.58
CA THR A 46 1.28 -13.58 27.27
C THR A 46 1.36 -12.25 28.02
N GLY A 47 0.55 -11.25 27.67
CA GLY A 47 0.62 -9.90 28.23
C GLY A 47 1.49 -8.94 27.40
N ILE A 48 1.98 -9.39 26.23
CA ILE A 48 2.67 -8.52 25.26
C ILE A 48 1.68 -7.45 24.77
N ARG A 49 2.11 -6.19 24.77
CA ARG A 49 1.30 -5.06 24.29
C ARG A 49 1.24 -5.08 22.77
N LEU A 50 0.06 -4.91 22.20
CA LEU A 50 -0.15 -4.84 20.75
C LEU A 50 -0.23 -3.38 20.28
N LEU A 51 0.51 -3.05 19.23
CA LEU A 51 0.28 -1.89 18.38
C LEU A 51 -0.05 -2.44 16.99
N ALA A 52 -1.27 -2.24 16.51
CA ALA A 52 -1.69 -2.66 15.18
C ALA A 52 -2.03 -1.43 14.34
N VAL A 53 -1.46 -1.35 13.15
CA VAL A 53 -1.70 -0.28 12.17
C VAL A 53 -2.22 -0.93 10.89
N GLY A 54 -3.19 -0.30 10.25
CA GLY A 54 -3.72 -0.74 8.98
C GLY A 54 -4.89 0.11 8.50
N ASP A 55 -5.21 -0.05 7.22
CA ASP A 55 -6.33 0.62 6.56
C ASP A 55 -7.21 -0.42 5.84
N PRO A 56 -8.43 -0.68 6.34
CA PRO A 56 -9.35 -1.62 5.69
C PRO A 56 -9.64 -1.30 4.23
N ASP A 57 -9.65 -0.01 3.84
CA ASP A 57 -9.96 0.44 2.48
C ASP A 57 -8.79 0.14 1.50
N GLN A 58 -7.59 -0.15 1.99
CA GLN A 58 -6.40 -0.46 1.17
C GLN A 58 -6.19 -1.96 0.95
N SER A 59 -7.13 -2.81 1.37
CA SER A 59 -7.02 -4.26 1.19
C SER A 59 -7.27 -4.69 -0.26
N ILE A 60 -6.25 -4.55 -1.09
CA ILE A 60 -6.28 -5.03 -2.49
C ILE A 60 -6.08 -6.56 -2.60
N TYR A 61 -5.79 -7.25 -1.48
CA TYR A 61 -5.36 -8.65 -1.43
C TYR A 61 -6.44 -9.68 -1.03
N GLY A 62 -7.73 -9.39 -1.22
CA GLY A 62 -8.81 -10.36 -0.91
C GLY A 62 -8.64 -11.75 -1.55
N PHE A 63 -7.90 -11.83 -2.66
CA PHE A 63 -7.62 -13.08 -3.40
C PHE A 63 -6.44 -13.91 -2.84
N THR A 64 -5.56 -13.36 -2.00
CA THR A 64 -4.43 -14.11 -1.40
C THR A 64 -4.75 -14.67 0.00
N GLY A 65 -5.99 -14.50 0.46
CA GLY A 65 -6.43 -14.95 1.79
C GLY A 65 -6.23 -13.93 2.91
N ALA A 66 -5.86 -12.68 2.57
CA ALA A 66 -5.99 -11.54 3.47
C ALA A 66 -7.47 -11.35 3.87
N ARG A 67 -7.70 -10.88 5.10
CA ARG A 67 -9.03 -10.68 5.65
C ARG A 67 -9.11 -9.33 6.37
N PRO A 68 -9.46 -8.24 5.67
CA PRO A 68 -9.53 -6.90 6.27
C PRO A 68 -10.53 -6.82 7.43
N GLU A 69 -11.54 -7.70 7.46
CA GLU A 69 -12.53 -7.77 8.54
C GLU A 69 -11.87 -8.13 9.89
N LEU A 70 -10.69 -8.75 9.88
CA LEU A 70 -9.96 -9.08 11.11
C LEU A 70 -9.42 -7.84 11.82
N LEU A 71 -9.02 -6.81 11.08
CA LEU A 71 -8.64 -5.52 11.66
C LEU A 71 -9.86 -4.85 12.29
N GLN A 72 -11.00 -4.88 11.60
CA GLN A 72 -12.25 -4.34 12.15
C GLN A 72 -12.66 -5.08 13.42
N GLN A 73 -12.60 -6.42 13.43
CA GLN A 73 -12.87 -7.23 14.62
C GLN A 73 -11.90 -6.92 15.77
N LEU A 74 -10.62 -6.67 15.48
CA LEU A 74 -9.64 -6.27 16.48
C LEU A 74 -10.01 -4.92 17.10
N SER A 75 -10.42 -3.94 16.28
CA SER A 75 -10.80 -2.59 16.74
C SER A 75 -12.06 -2.56 17.61
N GLN A 76 -12.93 -3.58 17.49
CA GLN A 76 -14.17 -3.69 18.26
C GLN A 76 -14.00 -4.35 19.63
N ARG A 77 -12.79 -4.81 19.97
CA ARG A 77 -12.54 -5.43 21.27
C ARG A 77 -12.50 -4.38 22.38
N GLU A 78 -13.09 -4.71 23.52
CA GLU A 78 -13.12 -3.83 24.70
C GLU A 78 -11.73 -3.53 25.28
N ASP A 79 -10.76 -4.45 25.08
CA ASP A 79 -9.39 -4.34 25.55
C ASP A 79 -8.42 -3.72 24.52
N VAL A 80 -8.97 -3.10 23.45
CA VAL A 80 -8.22 -2.42 22.40
C VAL A 80 -8.67 -0.97 22.30
N GLU A 81 -7.72 -0.05 22.45
CA GLU A 81 -7.94 1.35 22.14
C GLU A 81 -7.76 1.59 20.63
N THR A 82 -8.76 2.18 19.98
CA THR A 82 -8.71 2.52 18.55
C THR A 82 -8.48 4.00 18.36
N VAL A 83 -7.41 4.34 17.64
CA VAL A 83 -7.09 5.72 17.24
C VAL A 83 -7.22 5.83 15.73
N ARG A 84 -8.04 6.77 15.25
CA ARG A 84 -8.22 7.02 13.82
C ARG A 84 -7.34 8.18 13.36
N LEU A 85 -6.49 7.93 12.36
CA LEU A 85 -5.66 8.95 11.72
C LEU A 85 -6.34 9.43 10.43
N ALA A 86 -7.02 10.58 10.49
CA ALA A 86 -7.74 11.14 9.34
C ALA A 86 -6.89 12.10 8.48
N LEU A 87 -5.75 12.56 9.01
CA LEU A 87 -4.89 13.53 8.33
C LEU A 87 -3.95 12.84 7.34
N ASN A 88 -3.99 13.30 6.09
CA ASN A 88 -3.13 12.87 5.00
C ASN A 88 -1.98 13.87 4.84
N TYR A 89 -0.76 13.40 5.09
CA TYR A 89 0.47 14.20 4.94
C TYR A 89 1.18 13.97 3.60
N ARG A 90 0.71 13.00 2.79
CA ARG A 90 1.34 12.59 1.53
C ARG A 90 0.77 13.37 0.34
N SER A 91 -0.54 13.56 0.34
CA SER A 91 -1.31 14.02 -0.81
C SER A 91 -2.01 15.32 -0.51
N GLY A 92 -2.05 16.17 -1.54
CA GLY A 92 -2.77 17.44 -1.52
C GLY A 92 -4.28 17.29 -1.49
N THR A 93 -4.98 18.36 -1.14
CA THR A 93 -6.44 18.41 -1.01
C THR A 93 -7.16 17.86 -2.25
N ARG A 94 -6.74 18.24 -3.46
CA ARG A 94 -7.40 17.78 -4.70
C ARG A 94 -7.23 16.28 -4.92
N ILE A 95 -6.05 15.74 -4.62
CA ILE A 95 -5.78 14.29 -4.73
C ILE A 95 -6.61 13.52 -3.69
N VAL A 96 -6.67 14.01 -2.45
CA VAL A 96 -7.50 13.42 -1.38
C VAL A 96 -8.97 13.39 -1.79
N THR A 97 -9.52 14.50 -2.31
CA THR A 97 -10.91 14.56 -2.78
C THR A 97 -11.21 13.58 -3.91
N VAL A 98 -10.33 13.48 -4.92
CA VAL A 98 -10.51 12.52 -6.01
C VAL A 98 -10.45 11.07 -5.49
N SER A 99 -9.58 10.79 -4.52
CA SER A 99 -9.51 9.47 -3.89
C SER A 99 -10.80 9.10 -3.17
N GLU A 100 -11.39 10.02 -2.40
CA GLU A 100 -12.69 9.77 -1.73
C GLU A 100 -13.81 9.55 -2.75
N TYR A 101 -13.82 10.32 -3.85
CA TYR A 101 -14.79 10.12 -4.92
C TYR A 101 -14.64 8.74 -5.58
N ALA A 102 -13.40 8.29 -5.82
CA ALA A 102 -13.13 6.98 -6.40
C ALA A 102 -13.53 5.80 -5.48
N LEU A 103 -13.44 5.99 -4.16
CA LEU A 103 -13.90 5.00 -3.18
C LEU A 103 -15.44 4.90 -3.13
N GLY A 104 -16.17 5.92 -3.57
CA GLY A 104 -17.63 5.95 -3.56
C GLY A 104 -18.26 6.16 -2.18
N GLU A 105 -17.45 6.33 -1.13
CA GLU A 105 -17.88 6.59 0.25
C GLU A 105 -17.01 7.69 0.88
N VAL A 106 -17.65 8.60 1.63
CA VAL A 106 -16.93 9.65 2.37
C VAL A 106 -16.31 9.03 3.62
N ARG A 107 -14.98 8.98 3.65
CA ARG A 107 -14.22 8.52 4.82
C ARG A 107 -13.85 9.68 5.74
N GLY A 108 -13.79 10.91 5.25
CA GLY A 108 -13.41 12.07 6.05
C GLY A 108 -11.89 12.22 6.16
N TYR A 109 -11.16 11.79 5.13
CA TYR A 109 -9.73 12.06 5.01
C TYR A 109 -9.52 13.54 4.70
N GLN A 110 -8.52 14.17 5.33
CA GLN A 110 -8.22 15.58 5.16
C GLN A 110 -6.74 15.77 4.88
N ALA A 111 -6.40 16.57 3.87
CA ALA A 111 -5.01 16.97 3.68
C ALA A 111 -4.52 17.79 4.89
N ALA A 112 -3.25 17.62 5.25
CA ALA A 112 -2.64 18.40 6.31
C ALA A 112 -2.67 19.90 5.99
N GLU A 113 -2.72 20.73 7.03
CA GLU A 113 -2.68 22.19 6.87
C GLU A 113 -1.41 22.62 6.12
N GLY A 114 -1.56 23.48 5.11
CA GLY A 114 -0.45 23.94 4.27
C GLY A 114 0.01 22.94 3.20
N ALA A 115 -0.63 21.78 3.05
CA ALA A 115 -0.36 20.87 1.94
C ALA A 115 -0.68 21.56 0.60
N ALA A 116 0.21 21.40 -0.38
CA ALA A 116 -0.07 21.83 -1.76
C ALA A 116 -1.32 21.10 -2.28
N GLU A 117 -2.16 21.75 -3.10
CA GLU A 117 -3.41 21.12 -3.54
C GLU A 117 -3.22 19.83 -4.35
N GLY A 118 -2.13 19.75 -5.12
CA GLY A 118 -1.90 18.70 -6.11
C GLY A 118 -2.76 18.85 -7.37
N THR A 119 -2.40 18.16 -8.44
CA THR A 119 -3.13 18.21 -9.72
C THR A 119 -3.54 16.83 -10.18
N VAL A 120 -4.75 16.72 -10.71
CA VAL A 120 -5.27 15.49 -11.32
C VAL A 120 -5.74 15.85 -12.72
N TYR A 121 -5.23 15.13 -13.72
CA TYR A 121 -5.60 15.26 -15.12
C TYR A 121 -6.17 13.94 -15.61
N PHE A 122 -7.28 14.00 -16.35
CA PHE A 122 -7.87 12.85 -17.02
C PHE A 122 -7.63 13.00 -18.53
N HIS A 123 -7.06 11.96 -19.13
CA HIS A 123 -6.78 11.89 -20.57
C HIS A 123 -7.52 10.67 -21.14
N PRO A 124 -8.78 10.83 -21.59
CA PRO A 124 -9.51 9.76 -22.26
C PRO A 124 -8.84 9.43 -23.59
N LEU A 125 -8.55 8.16 -23.83
CA LEU A 125 -7.92 7.67 -25.04
C LEU A 125 -8.69 6.47 -25.57
N ASP A 126 -8.87 6.43 -26.89
CA ASP A 126 -9.33 5.26 -27.61
C ASP A 126 -8.13 4.36 -27.99
N GLY A 127 -8.39 3.15 -28.46
CA GLY A 127 -7.35 2.24 -28.95
C GLY A 127 -6.89 1.19 -27.94
N SER A 128 -5.71 0.64 -28.19
CA SER A 128 -5.08 -0.42 -27.41
C SER A 128 -4.24 0.12 -26.25
N TYR A 129 -3.81 -0.76 -25.33
CA TYR A 129 -2.91 -0.36 -24.24
C TYR A 129 -1.52 0.03 -24.75
N GLU A 130 -1.09 -0.58 -25.85
CA GLU A 130 0.13 -0.25 -26.57
C GLU A 130 0.07 1.17 -27.15
N ASP A 131 -1.07 1.56 -27.73
CA ASP A 131 -1.30 2.93 -28.21
C ASP A 131 -1.22 3.94 -27.04
N HIS A 132 -1.79 3.59 -25.88
CA HIS A 132 -1.76 4.44 -24.69
C HIS A 132 -0.35 4.55 -24.11
N ALA A 133 0.42 3.46 -24.10
CA ALA A 133 1.82 3.45 -23.67
C ALA A 133 2.69 4.31 -24.59
N ALA A 134 2.55 4.17 -25.91
CA ALA A 134 3.25 5.00 -26.87
C ALA A 134 2.89 6.49 -26.70
N TRP A 135 1.61 6.81 -26.50
CA TRP A 135 1.16 8.18 -26.24
C TRP A 135 1.72 8.77 -24.93
N LEU A 136 1.80 7.97 -23.87
CA LEU A 136 2.37 8.38 -22.58
C LEU A 136 3.80 8.94 -22.76
N PHE A 137 4.67 8.22 -23.45
CA PHE A 137 6.07 8.63 -23.61
C PHE A 137 6.30 9.66 -24.71
N SER A 138 5.54 9.60 -25.80
CA SER A 138 5.70 10.53 -26.93
C SER A 138 5.08 11.91 -26.68
N THR A 139 4.01 11.98 -25.87
CA THR A 139 3.18 13.19 -25.73
C THR A 139 3.06 13.62 -24.28
N LEU A 140 2.51 12.77 -23.41
CA LEU A 140 2.14 13.19 -22.06
C LEU A 140 3.33 13.54 -21.18
N LEU A 141 4.34 12.67 -21.13
CA LEU A 141 5.53 12.91 -20.29
C LEU A 141 6.31 14.16 -20.72
N PRO A 142 6.55 14.43 -22.01
CA PRO A 142 7.09 15.71 -22.46
C PRO A 142 6.26 16.92 -22.01
N GLU A 143 4.92 16.88 -22.11
CA GLU A 143 4.05 17.95 -21.60
C GLU A 143 4.14 18.12 -20.09
N VAL A 144 4.34 17.03 -19.34
CA VAL A 144 4.53 17.06 -17.88
C VAL A 144 5.89 17.67 -17.52
N GLU A 145 6.97 17.33 -18.23
CA GLU A 145 8.31 17.90 -18.03
C GLU A 145 8.30 19.42 -18.29
N VAL A 146 7.60 19.89 -19.34
CA VAL A 146 7.44 21.33 -19.63
C VAL A 146 6.65 22.04 -18.53
N ARG A 147 5.56 21.42 -18.03
CA ARG A 147 4.76 21.98 -16.93
C ARG A 147 5.51 21.98 -15.59
N ASN A 148 6.46 21.07 -15.41
CA ASN A 148 7.20 20.87 -14.16
C ASN A 148 8.71 20.79 -14.43
N PRO A 149 9.40 21.93 -14.67
CA PRO A 149 10.81 21.94 -15.05
C PRO A 149 11.77 21.33 -14.01
N GLY A 150 11.33 21.22 -12.75
CA GLY A 150 12.09 20.59 -11.67
C GLY A 150 11.77 19.11 -11.44
N LEU A 151 10.87 18.51 -12.22
CA LEU A 151 10.49 17.11 -12.05
C LEU A 151 11.67 16.21 -12.42
N GLN A 152 12.10 15.39 -11.44
CA GLN A 152 13.07 14.35 -11.70
C GLN A 152 12.32 13.11 -12.22
N ARG A 153 12.83 12.49 -13.29
CA ARG A 153 12.23 11.27 -13.86
C ARG A 153 12.07 10.13 -12.83
N GLY A 154 12.98 10.04 -11.85
CA GLY A 154 12.89 9.09 -10.73
C GLY A 154 11.74 9.35 -9.74
N ASN A 155 11.00 10.45 -9.88
CA ASN A 155 9.79 10.74 -9.11
C ASN A 155 8.50 10.43 -9.89
N ILE A 156 8.61 9.75 -11.03
CA ILE A 156 7.47 9.32 -11.84
C ILE A 156 7.24 7.83 -11.61
N ALA A 157 5.98 7.47 -11.33
CA ALA A 157 5.54 6.09 -11.28
C ALA A 157 4.40 5.89 -12.28
N VAL A 158 4.43 4.78 -13.01
CA VAL A 158 3.35 4.36 -13.92
C VAL A 158 2.73 3.11 -13.31
N LEU A 159 1.43 3.20 -12.96
CA LEU A 159 0.67 2.11 -12.34
C LEU A 159 -0.29 1.52 -13.36
N TYR A 160 -0.40 0.19 -13.39
CA TYR A 160 -1.25 -0.56 -14.29
C TYR A 160 -1.94 -1.72 -13.56
N ALA A 161 -3.11 -2.12 -14.05
CA ALA A 161 -3.99 -3.07 -13.37
C ALA A 161 -3.48 -4.52 -13.43
N ALA A 162 -2.73 -4.89 -14.48
CA ALA A 162 -2.23 -6.25 -14.67
C ALA A 162 -0.79 -6.24 -15.20
N ALA A 163 0.02 -7.20 -14.75
CA ALA A 163 1.46 -7.26 -15.05
C ALA A 163 1.78 -7.26 -16.56
N PHE A 164 0.97 -7.92 -17.38
CA PHE A 164 1.19 -7.98 -18.84
C PHE A 164 1.03 -6.59 -19.51
N MET A 165 0.26 -5.67 -18.91
CA MET A 165 0.13 -4.31 -19.42
C MET A 165 1.44 -3.52 -19.24
N GLY A 166 2.26 -3.90 -18.26
CA GLY A 166 3.57 -3.31 -18.01
C GLY A 166 4.58 -3.60 -19.12
N ASP A 167 4.37 -4.64 -19.93
CA ASP A 167 5.27 -4.98 -21.03
C ASP A 167 5.23 -3.89 -22.13
N ALA A 168 4.02 -3.47 -22.54
CA ALA A 168 3.83 -2.37 -23.49
C ALA A 168 4.40 -1.03 -22.98
N VAL A 169 4.25 -0.75 -21.68
CA VAL A 169 4.82 0.46 -21.05
C VAL A 169 6.34 0.40 -21.07
N ALA A 170 6.94 -0.75 -20.75
CA ALA A 170 8.38 -0.93 -20.72
C ALA A 170 9.01 -0.83 -22.12
N GLU A 171 8.38 -1.42 -23.13
CA GLU A 171 8.81 -1.32 -24.52
C GLU A 171 8.73 0.12 -25.02
N ALA A 172 7.60 0.80 -24.81
CA ALA A 172 7.45 2.21 -25.19
C ALA A 172 8.45 3.13 -24.46
N ALA A 173 8.75 2.86 -23.18
CA ALA A 173 9.78 3.58 -22.44
C ALA A 173 11.15 3.42 -23.09
N ALA A 174 11.54 2.18 -23.42
CA ALA A 174 12.82 1.86 -24.05
C ALA A 174 12.95 2.53 -25.42
N ASP A 175 11.90 2.47 -26.25
CA ASP A 175 11.86 3.09 -27.57
C ASP A 175 12.05 4.61 -27.52
N HIS A 176 11.57 5.25 -26.44
CA HIS A 176 11.72 6.70 -26.22
C HIS A 176 12.94 7.06 -25.35
N GLY A 177 13.82 6.11 -25.05
CA GLY A 177 15.06 6.34 -24.30
C GLY A 177 14.86 6.66 -22.82
N TRP A 178 13.76 6.20 -22.21
CA TRP A 178 13.51 6.35 -20.77
C TRP A 178 14.11 5.18 -20.00
N ALA A 179 14.93 5.49 -18.99
CA ALA A 179 15.35 4.50 -18.01
C ALA A 179 14.19 4.22 -17.03
N PHE A 180 13.96 2.94 -16.72
CA PHE A 180 12.88 2.53 -15.83
C PHE A 180 13.31 1.35 -14.93
N VAL A 181 12.56 1.16 -13.85
CA VAL A 181 12.62 -0.02 -12.98
C VAL A 181 11.22 -0.61 -12.90
N ARG A 182 11.09 -1.92 -13.10
CA ARG A 182 9.84 -2.64 -12.89
C ARG A 182 9.81 -3.26 -11.50
N ALA A 183 8.65 -3.24 -10.86
CA ALA A 183 8.42 -3.84 -9.54
C ALA A 183 7.45 -5.04 -9.60
N ASP A 184 6.95 -5.40 -10.79
CA ASP A 184 6.09 -6.56 -11.00
C ASP A 184 6.91 -7.85 -11.16
N ALA A 185 6.24 -9.00 -11.30
CA ALA A 185 6.89 -10.30 -11.45
C ALA A 185 7.76 -10.43 -12.72
N ASN A 186 7.63 -9.49 -13.66
CA ASN A 186 8.45 -9.37 -14.87
C ASN A 186 9.63 -8.40 -14.67
N ALA A 187 9.88 -7.94 -13.44
CA ALA A 187 11.04 -7.15 -13.10
C ALA A 187 12.32 -7.92 -13.43
N PHE A 188 13.01 -7.46 -14.48
CA PHE A 188 14.39 -7.82 -14.70
C PHE A 188 15.19 -7.35 -13.48
N ILE A 189 15.62 -8.28 -12.64
CA ILE A 189 16.78 -8.05 -11.78
C ILE A 189 17.97 -7.96 -12.72
N LEU A 190 18.20 -6.78 -13.29
CA LEU A 190 19.49 -6.44 -13.88
C LEU A 190 20.47 -6.38 -12.71
N GLY A 191 21.07 -7.53 -12.42
CA GLY A 191 22.28 -7.59 -11.65
C GLY A 191 23.26 -6.57 -12.22
N ARG A 192 23.82 -5.75 -11.34
CA ARG A 192 25.05 -5.00 -11.60
C ARG A 192 25.98 -5.89 -12.42
N THR A 193 26.23 -5.49 -13.66
CA THR A 193 27.45 -5.85 -14.35
C THR A 193 28.42 -4.71 -14.06
N ASP A 194 29.38 -5.07 -13.20
CA ASP A 194 30.73 -4.52 -13.01
C ASP A 194 30.90 -3.00 -12.88
#